data_AF-A0A834LFU4-F1
#
_entry.id   AF-A0A834LFU4-F1
#
_cell.length_a   1.000
_cell.length_b   1.000
_cell.length_c   1.000
_cell.angle_alpha   90.00
_cell.angle_beta   90.00
_cell.angle_gamma   90.00
#
_symmetry.space_group_name_H-M   'P 1'
#
loop_
_entity.id
_entity.type
_entity.pdbx_description
1 polymer ?
#
loop_
_entity_poly.entity_id
_entity_poly.type
_entity_poly.pdbx_seq_one_letter_code
_entity_poly.pdbx_strand_id
1 'polypeptide(L)'
;MSLKLGQKITAVISSPALGKEILQKQDLAFSTRSIPNVVPAHSPTNNPRFGCRWHISSGSIMPEGVLGNKEAELEECSLESRVSDSLGLEEWSSESLSLVPVLFHPAFLAIWLGTMESLLLILYILLVITLVRTLLSILRSSKPSPRLPPGPVPLPVIGSLLKLGGKPHKSLAELAKLYGPIMSLKLGQKTVVVISSPALAREVLQKQDLAFSTRSVPNALHAHGHNKYSVAWLPVSDQWRSLRKALNSNIFSGNRIDASQNLRCQKVQGLIEYVGKCCREGVAVDIGSAAFKTSLNVISNTIFSIDMADPTQDSVKQFRHLIWQIMVEAGKPNLADYFSILAKIDPQGIRRRLANHFGETFELFGRLIDERLELRRLRKSRAENDVIDILLNISEDSGEINRNHIEHLCLVCLLPFPPSSLITS
;
A
#
# COMPACT_ATOMS: atom_id res chain seq x y z
N MET A 1 27.35 21.14 9.64
CA MET A 1 27.78 20.07 10.59
C MET A 1 27.98 18.80 9.78
N SER A 2 29.21 18.30 9.65
CA SER A 2 29.52 17.20 8.72
C SER A 2 29.32 15.83 9.38
N LEU A 3 28.26 15.11 8.97
CA LEU A 3 27.99 13.74 9.40
C LEU A 3 28.73 12.76 8.48
N LYS A 4 29.82 12.15 8.94
CA LYS A 4 30.47 11.04 8.22
C LYS A 4 29.54 9.81 8.22
N LEU A 5 28.83 9.61 7.11
CA LEU A 5 27.85 8.53 6.93
C LEU A 5 28.54 7.17 6.70
N GLY A 6 28.64 6.36 7.76
CA GLY A 6 28.95 4.92 7.68
C GLY A 6 27.74 4.01 7.89
N GLN A 7 26.55 4.57 8.10
CA GLN A 7 25.29 3.84 8.30
C GLN A 7 24.26 4.31 7.28
N LYS A 8 23.42 3.39 6.77
CA LYS A 8 22.28 3.68 5.90
C LYS A 8 21.18 4.40 6.69
N ILE A 9 21.37 5.69 6.94
CA ILE A 9 20.37 6.56 7.57
C ILE A 9 19.23 6.77 6.57
N THR A 10 18.04 6.28 6.90
CA THR A 10 16.82 6.61 6.14
C THR A 10 16.23 7.89 6.72
N ALA A 11 16.14 8.95 5.92
CA ALA A 11 15.44 10.18 6.29
C ALA A 11 13.94 10.05 5.98
N VAL A 12 13.07 10.36 6.95
CA VAL A 12 11.61 10.41 6.78
C VAL A 12 11.13 11.82 7.09
N ILE A 13 10.39 12.43 6.18
CA ILE A 13 9.89 13.79 6.35
C ILE A 13 8.44 13.72 6.82
N SER A 14 8.15 14.28 7.99
CA SER A 14 6.81 14.36 8.57
C SER A 14 6.49 15.81 8.94
N SER A 15 5.99 16.57 7.98
CA SER A 15 5.48 17.93 8.22
C SER A 15 4.18 18.18 7.45
N PRO A 16 3.04 18.37 8.14
CA PRO A 16 1.78 18.72 7.48
C PRO A 16 1.79 20.15 6.89
N ALA A 17 2.71 21.02 7.33
CA ALA A 17 2.90 22.36 6.77
C ALA A 17 3.60 22.33 5.40
N LEU A 18 4.53 21.39 5.19
CA LEU A 18 5.33 21.30 3.96
C LEU A 18 4.46 20.95 2.74
N GLY A 19 3.36 20.21 2.93
CA GLY A 19 2.38 19.96 1.86
C GLY A 19 1.77 21.26 1.30
N LYS A 20 1.40 22.20 2.18
CA LYS A 20 0.88 23.51 1.77
C LYS A 20 1.95 24.41 1.14
N GLU A 21 3.16 24.44 1.71
CA GLU A 21 4.24 25.31 1.21
C GLU A 21 4.83 24.83 -0.15
N ILE A 22 4.78 23.52 -0.44
CA ILE A 22 5.14 22.98 -1.76
C ILE A 22 4.04 23.26 -2.79
N LEU A 23 2.76 23.02 -2.45
CA LEU A 23 1.63 23.35 -3.32
C LEU A 23 1.61 24.85 -3.68
N GLN A 24 1.70 25.72 -2.67
CA GLN A 24 1.71 27.17 -2.88
C GLN A 24 2.88 27.67 -3.74
N LYS A 25 4.02 26.95 -3.76
CA LYS A 25 5.14 27.24 -4.66
C LYS A 25 4.97 26.67 -6.07
N GLN A 26 4.18 25.60 -6.25
CA GLN A 26 3.73 25.21 -7.59
C GLN A 26 2.72 26.23 -8.12
N ASP A 27 1.74 26.65 -7.33
CA ASP A 27 0.74 27.66 -7.73
C ASP A 27 1.39 29.02 -8.09
N LEU A 28 2.37 29.48 -7.30
CA LEU A 28 3.13 30.70 -7.61
C LEU A 28 3.99 30.58 -8.89
N ALA A 29 4.45 29.38 -9.25
CA ALA A 29 5.13 29.14 -10.52
C ALA A 29 4.17 29.09 -11.72
N PHE A 30 2.89 28.75 -11.50
CA PHE A 30 1.83 28.86 -12.50
C PHE A 30 1.26 30.28 -12.63
N SER A 31 1.28 31.09 -11.57
CA SER A 31 0.63 32.42 -11.54
C SER A 31 1.39 33.54 -12.28
N THR A 32 2.66 33.37 -12.66
CA THR A 32 3.43 34.41 -13.37
C THR A 32 3.39 34.30 -14.89
N ARG A 33 2.18 34.28 -15.47
CA ARG A 33 1.95 34.68 -16.86
C ARG A 33 0.73 35.60 -16.95
N SER A 34 1.02 36.88 -17.17
CA SER A 34 0.05 37.94 -17.45
C SER A 34 -0.77 37.65 -18.72
N ILE A 35 -2.10 37.67 -18.59
CA ILE A 35 -3.04 37.80 -19.71
C ILE A 35 -3.69 39.19 -19.59
N PRO A 36 -3.75 40.00 -20.67
CA PRO A 36 -4.26 41.36 -20.57
C PRO A 36 -5.80 41.42 -20.56
N ASN A 37 -6.31 42.30 -19.69
CA ASN A 37 -7.59 43.01 -19.70
C ASN A 37 -8.72 42.53 -20.65
N VAL A 38 -9.82 42.07 -20.04
CA VAL A 38 -11.18 42.23 -20.59
C VAL A 38 -12.07 42.85 -19.50
N VAL A 39 -12.88 43.84 -19.90
CA VAL A 39 -13.72 44.70 -19.04
C VAL A 39 -15.02 43.96 -18.61
N PRO A 40 -15.56 44.18 -17.40
CA PRO A 40 -16.66 43.36 -16.87
C PRO A 40 -18.05 43.84 -17.30
N ALA A 41 -19.03 42.92 -17.29
CA ALA A 41 -20.46 43.21 -17.44
C ALA A 41 -21.29 42.63 -16.28
N HIS A 42 -22.34 43.36 -15.92
CA HIS A 42 -23.09 43.35 -14.67
C HIS A 42 -23.71 42.03 -14.16
N SER A 43 -23.82 41.97 -12.82
CA SER A 43 -24.72 41.13 -12.01
C SER A 43 -26.20 41.55 -12.14
N PRO A 44 -27.22 40.79 -11.69
CA PRO A 44 -27.49 40.69 -10.24
C PRO A 44 -28.08 39.37 -9.69
N THR A 45 -27.72 39.09 -8.43
CA THR A 45 -28.51 38.45 -7.35
C THR A 45 -29.62 37.42 -7.65
N ASN A 46 -29.50 36.22 -7.07
CA ASN A 46 -30.44 35.81 -6.01
C ASN A 46 -29.89 34.66 -5.14
N ASN A 47 -30.30 34.65 -3.87
CA ASN A 47 -29.88 33.71 -2.83
C ASN A 47 -31.14 33.33 -2.03
N PRO A 48 -31.33 32.04 -1.70
CA PRO A 48 -31.86 31.74 -0.37
C PRO A 48 -30.99 30.73 0.39
N ARG A 49 -30.77 31.06 1.66
CA ARG A 49 -30.10 30.23 2.65
C ARG A 49 -30.92 28.96 2.93
N PHE A 50 -30.29 27.80 2.91
CA PHE A 50 -30.73 26.64 3.71
C PHE A 50 -29.55 26.08 4.49
N GLY A 51 -29.59 26.25 5.82
CA GLY A 51 -28.64 25.63 6.73
C GLY A 51 -29.21 24.32 7.25
N CYS A 52 -28.60 23.19 6.89
CA CYS A 52 -28.96 21.88 7.43
C CYS A 52 -27.92 21.42 8.45
N ARG A 53 -28.37 21.24 9.70
CA ARG A 53 -27.58 20.78 10.85
C ARG A 53 -27.58 19.26 10.87
N TRP A 54 -26.43 18.62 10.68
CA TRP A 54 -26.32 17.16 10.77
C TRP A 54 -26.45 16.69 12.22
N HIS A 55 -27.54 15.99 12.54
CA HIS A 55 -27.66 15.17 13.73
C HIS A 55 -27.16 13.76 13.42
N ILE A 56 -26.17 13.28 14.17
CA ILE A 56 -25.77 11.87 14.15
C ILE A 56 -26.73 11.13 15.10
N SER A 57 -27.59 10.27 14.54
CA SER A 57 -28.49 9.43 15.32
C SER A 57 -27.80 8.13 15.73
N SER A 58 -27.55 7.97 17.03
CA SER A 58 -27.11 6.71 17.64
C SER A 58 -28.32 5.85 17.98
N GLY A 59 -28.52 4.73 17.27
CA GLY A 59 -29.59 3.78 17.54
C GLY A 59 -29.27 2.82 18.69
N SER A 60 -30.23 2.62 19.60
CA SER A 60 -30.25 1.61 20.68
C SER A 60 -31.69 1.45 21.19
N ILE A 61 -31.96 0.39 21.99
CA ILE A 61 -33.24 0.02 22.68
C ILE A 61 -34.17 -0.84 21.75
N MET A 62 -34.49 -2.15 21.97
CA MET A 62 -35.06 -2.94 23.11
C MET A 62 -36.62 -2.86 23.20
N PRO A 63 -37.40 -3.69 23.96
CA PRO A 63 -37.27 -5.07 24.54
C PRO A 63 -38.60 -5.95 24.49
N GLU A 64 -38.74 -6.96 25.40
CA GLU A 64 -39.94 -7.74 25.87
C GLU A 64 -40.54 -8.85 24.97
N GLY A 65 -41.16 -9.97 25.44
CA GLY A 65 -41.44 -10.58 26.77
C GLY A 65 -42.39 -11.82 26.63
N VAL A 66 -42.87 -12.61 27.63
CA VAL A 66 -42.51 -12.89 29.05
C VAL A 66 -43.38 -14.07 29.62
N LEU A 67 -42.84 -14.94 30.52
CA LEU A 67 -43.49 -15.91 31.49
C LEU A 67 -44.35 -17.13 31.03
N GLY A 68 -44.20 -18.26 31.74
CA GLY A 68 -45.11 -19.44 31.75
C GLY A 68 -44.59 -20.70 32.48
N ASN A 69 -45.14 -21.04 33.66
CA ASN A 69 -44.69 -22.12 34.57
C ASN A 69 -45.15 -23.56 34.17
N LYS A 70 -44.45 -24.61 34.66
CA LYS A 70 -44.99 -25.59 35.65
C LYS A 70 -43.97 -26.64 36.14
N GLU A 71 -44.34 -27.32 37.23
CA GLU A 71 -43.49 -28.18 38.09
C GLU A 71 -43.62 -29.70 37.82
N ALA A 72 -42.58 -30.42 38.25
CA ALA A 72 -42.54 -31.72 38.95
C ALA A 72 -43.23 -33.01 38.42
N GLU A 73 -42.39 -34.07 38.44
CA GLU A 73 -42.62 -35.46 38.90
C GLU A 73 -43.35 -36.55 38.06
N LEU A 74 -42.60 -37.66 37.90
CA LEU A 74 -42.97 -39.08 37.95
C LEU A 74 -43.96 -39.67 36.90
N GLU A 75 -43.44 -40.55 36.05
CA GLU A 75 -43.71 -42.00 36.15
C GLU A 75 -42.70 -42.85 35.34
N GLU A 76 -42.25 -43.96 35.93
CA GLU A 76 -41.64 -45.07 35.17
C GLU A 76 -42.74 -45.94 34.58
N CYS A 77 -42.74 -46.22 33.27
CA CYS A 77 -42.97 -47.59 32.81
C CYS A 77 -42.49 -47.84 31.38
N SER A 78 -41.87 -49.00 31.21
CA SER A 78 -41.45 -49.68 29.98
C SER A 78 -42.25 -49.35 28.70
N LEU A 79 -41.51 -48.94 27.66
CA LEU A 79 -41.89 -49.18 26.27
C LEU A 79 -40.64 -49.26 25.37
N GLU A 80 -39.75 -50.21 25.68
CA GLU A 80 -38.72 -50.71 24.75
C GLU A 80 -39.39 -51.45 23.57
N SER A 81 -39.97 -50.70 22.63
CA SER A 81 -40.12 -51.10 21.22
C SER A 81 -40.73 -49.95 20.39
N ARG A 82 -40.36 -49.89 19.10
CA ARG A 82 -40.99 -49.08 18.02
C ARG A 82 -40.63 -47.58 17.90
N VAL A 83 -39.36 -47.21 18.08
CA VAL A 83 -38.80 -45.98 17.46
C VAL A 83 -37.45 -46.24 16.75
N SER A 84 -37.30 -47.42 16.12
CA SER A 84 -36.06 -47.78 15.39
C SER A 84 -36.07 -47.42 13.89
N ASP A 85 -37.21 -46.99 13.33
CA ASP A 85 -37.47 -47.12 11.89
C ASP A 85 -37.75 -45.79 11.14
N SER A 86 -37.39 -44.60 11.67
CA SER A 86 -37.85 -43.33 11.04
C SER A 86 -36.92 -42.11 11.06
N LEU A 87 -35.71 -42.20 11.62
CA LEU A 87 -34.68 -41.17 11.41
C LEU A 87 -33.38 -41.86 11.00
N GLY A 88 -32.98 -41.66 9.75
CA GLY A 88 -31.77 -42.23 9.16
C GLY A 88 -30.49 -41.61 9.74
N LEU A 89 -30.15 -42.02 10.97
CA LEU A 89 -28.80 -41.91 11.49
C LEU A 89 -28.02 -43.11 10.94
N GLU A 90 -26.97 -42.85 10.17
CA GLU A 90 -26.02 -43.88 9.79
C GLU A 90 -25.45 -44.52 11.07
N GLU A 91 -25.52 -45.84 11.12
CA GLU A 91 -24.97 -46.67 12.18
C GLU A 91 -23.46 -46.45 12.24
N TRP A 92 -22.98 -45.73 13.26
CA TRP A 92 -21.55 -45.47 13.43
C TRP A 92 -20.82 -46.80 13.60
N SER A 93 -20.07 -47.21 12.57
CA SER A 93 -19.41 -48.50 12.56
C SER A 93 -18.46 -48.64 13.75
N SER A 94 -18.30 -49.89 14.20
CA SER A 94 -17.39 -50.28 15.29
C SER A 94 -15.92 -49.90 15.05
N GLU A 95 -15.56 -49.46 13.84
CA GLU A 95 -14.23 -48.92 13.52
C GLU A 95 -13.97 -47.56 14.16
N SER A 96 -15.00 -46.72 14.35
CA SER A 96 -14.86 -45.37 14.93
C SER A 96 -14.44 -45.35 16.40
N LEU A 97 -14.80 -46.37 17.18
CA LEU A 97 -14.39 -46.54 18.58
C LEU A 97 -12.99 -47.18 18.73
N SER A 98 -12.42 -47.73 17.64
CA SER A 98 -11.10 -48.38 17.65
C SER A 98 -9.92 -47.41 17.80
N LEU A 99 -10.14 -46.10 17.58
CA LEU A 99 -9.11 -45.07 17.67
C LEU A 99 -8.98 -44.44 19.07
N VAL A 100 -9.98 -44.59 19.94
CA VAL A 100 -9.96 -44.03 21.31
C VAL A 100 -8.87 -44.67 22.19
N PRO A 101 -8.61 -46.00 22.15
CA PRO A 101 -7.52 -46.62 22.92
C PRO A 101 -6.11 -46.19 22.48
N VAL A 102 -5.94 -45.75 21.23
CA VAL A 102 -4.62 -45.39 20.68
C VAL A 102 -4.07 -44.12 21.33
N LEU A 103 -4.94 -43.17 21.67
CA LEU A 103 -4.58 -41.93 22.38
C LEU A 103 -4.18 -42.16 23.86
N PHE A 104 -4.69 -43.24 24.47
CA PHE A 104 -4.38 -43.64 25.85
C PHE A 104 -3.34 -44.76 25.95
N HIS A 105 -2.75 -45.19 24.82
CA HIS A 105 -1.68 -46.18 24.85
C HIS A 105 -0.43 -45.56 25.52
N PRO A 106 0.20 -46.21 26.52
CA PRO A 106 1.30 -45.60 27.29
C PRO A 106 2.50 -45.20 26.43
N ALA A 107 2.74 -45.89 25.31
CA ALA A 107 3.77 -45.49 24.34
C ALA A 107 3.44 -44.16 23.62
N PHE A 108 2.16 -43.88 23.34
CA PHE A 108 1.75 -42.61 22.72
C PHE A 108 1.91 -41.44 23.70
N LEU A 109 1.49 -41.64 24.96
CA LEU A 109 1.71 -40.68 26.03
C LEU A 109 3.21 -40.42 26.29
N ALA A 110 4.05 -41.46 26.28
CA ALA A 110 5.50 -41.30 26.43
C ALA A 110 6.14 -40.51 25.27
N ILE A 111 5.74 -40.78 24.02
CA ILE A 111 6.19 -39.99 22.85
C ILE A 111 5.72 -38.54 22.97
N TRP A 112 4.44 -38.32 23.32
CA TRP A 112 3.87 -36.97 23.45
C TRP A 112 4.58 -36.15 24.54
N LEU A 113 4.79 -36.74 25.73
CA LEU A 113 5.58 -36.14 26.81
C LEU A 113 7.01 -35.80 26.37
N GLY A 114 7.71 -36.72 25.71
CA GLY A 114 9.06 -36.47 25.18
C GLY A 114 9.11 -35.35 24.13
N THR A 115 8.08 -35.20 23.29
CA THR A 115 7.97 -34.06 22.37
C THR A 115 7.72 -32.74 23.11
N MET A 116 6.93 -32.75 24.18
CA MET A 116 6.66 -31.55 24.98
C MET A 116 7.89 -31.10 25.77
N GLU A 117 8.64 -32.02 26.38
CA GLU A 117 9.92 -31.71 27.02
C GLU A 117 10.94 -31.13 26.03
N SER A 118 11.01 -31.70 24.82
CA SER A 118 11.87 -31.18 23.74
C SER A 118 11.47 -29.76 23.31
N LEU A 119 10.18 -29.48 23.18
CA LEU A 119 9.66 -28.15 22.85
C LEU A 119 9.91 -27.13 23.98
N LEU A 120 9.75 -27.53 25.24
CA LEU A 120 10.05 -26.70 26.41
C LEU A 120 11.54 -26.39 26.51
N LEU A 121 12.42 -27.36 26.23
CA LEU A 121 13.87 -27.15 26.18
C LEU A 121 14.27 -26.17 25.06
N ILE A 122 13.67 -26.30 23.87
CA ILE A 122 13.88 -25.36 22.76
C ILE A 122 13.41 -23.95 23.16
N LEU A 123 12.24 -23.82 23.78
CA LEU A 123 11.71 -22.54 24.25
C LEU A 123 12.60 -21.91 25.33
N TYR A 124 13.11 -22.70 26.28
CA TYR A 124 14.05 -22.26 27.30
C TYR A 124 15.39 -21.79 26.70
N ILE A 125 15.95 -22.55 25.75
CA ILE A 125 17.17 -22.15 25.03
C ILE A 125 16.95 -20.85 24.26
N LEU A 126 15.80 -20.67 23.59
CA LEU A 126 15.44 -19.42 22.93
C LEU A 126 15.32 -18.26 23.93
N LEU A 127 14.68 -18.47 25.08
CA LEU A 127 14.59 -17.48 26.16
C LEU A 127 15.98 -17.04 26.64
N VAL A 128 16.85 -17.99 27.00
CA VAL A 128 18.23 -17.72 27.45
C VAL A 128 19.03 -16.99 26.36
N ILE A 129 18.93 -17.41 25.10
CA ILE A 129 19.57 -16.72 23.97
C ILE A 129 19.05 -15.28 23.82
N THR A 130 17.75 -15.03 23.98
CA THR A 130 17.22 -13.65 23.95
C THR A 130 17.72 -12.83 25.12
N LEU A 131 17.75 -13.37 26.34
CA LEU A 131 18.20 -12.68 27.55
C LEU A 131 19.70 -12.36 27.52
N VAL A 132 20.53 -13.31 27.04
CA VAL A 132 21.96 -13.06 26.80
C VAL A 132 22.15 -12.00 25.71
N ARG A 133 21.35 -12.01 24.63
CA ARG A 133 21.41 -10.98 23.58
C ARG A 133 20.96 -9.60 24.07
N THR A 134 19.94 -9.50 24.93
CA THR A 134 19.52 -8.22 25.51
C THR A 134 20.58 -7.70 26.48
N LEU A 135 21.12 -8.56 27.36
CA LEU A 135 22.21 -8.21 28.27
C LEU A 135 23.46 -7.73 27.50
N LEU A 136 23.91 -8.48 26.49
CA LEU A 136 25.02 -8.06 25.62
C LEU A 136 24.71 -6.78 24.84
N SER A 137 23.45 -6.53 24.46
CA SER A 137 23.06 -5.27 23.80
C SER A 137 23.10 -4.08 24.75
N ILE A 138 22.74 -4.27 26.02
CA ILE A 138 22.82 -3.24 27.07
C ILE A 138 24.29 -2.95 27.38
N LEU A 139 25.10 -3.98 27.62
CA LEU A 139 26.54 -3.84 27.88
C LEU A 139 27.30 -3.19 26.71
N ARG A 140 26.93 -3.51 25.46
CA ARG A 140 27.51 -2.87 24.25
C ARG A 140 27.02 -1.45 24.00
N SER A 141 26.00 -0.97 24.73
CA SER A 141 25.47 0.40 24.61
C SER A 141 26.42 1.47 25.16
N SER A 142 27.52 1.07 25.81
CA SER A 142 28.51 2.01 26.39
C SER A 142 29.52 2.57 25.37
N LYS A 143 29.50 2.16 24.09
CA LYS A 143 30.30 2.82 23.06
C LYS A 143 29.60 4.12 22.63
N PRO A 144 30.26 5.29 22.65
CA PRO A 144 29.65 6.53 22.20
C PRO A 144 29.25 6.39 20.74
N SER A 145 27.96 6.34 20.47
CA SER A 145 27.45 6.35 19.10
C SER A 145 27.90 7.64 18.41
N PRO A 146 28.14 7.63 17.09
CA PRO A 146 28.26 8.89 16.34
C PRO A 146 27.06 9.78 16.70
N ARG A 147 27.27 11.10 16.82
CA ARG A 147 26.30 12.06 17.35
C ARG A 147 24.96 12.02 16.59
N LEU A 148 24.06 11.13 17.00
CA LEU A 148 22.72 10.99 16.45
C LEU A 148 21.83 12.11 16.97
N PRO A 149 20.82 12.55 16.20
CA PRO A 149 19.77 13.41 16.71
C PRO A 149 19.09 12.82 17.96
N PRO A 150 18.55 13.66 18.86
CA PRO A 150 17.80 13.20 20.04
C PRO A 150 16.64 12.29 19.64
N GLY A 151 16.14 11.46 20.56
CA GLY A 151 15.04 10.56 20.25
C GLY A 151 14.60 9.71 21.42
N PRO A 152 13.47 9.01 21.29
CA PRO A 152 12.99 8.09 22.30
C PRO A 152 13.97 6.93 22.50
N VAL A 153 14.23 6.60 23.78
CA VAL A 153 15.01 5.42 24.16
C VAL A 153 14.39 4.18 23.50
N PRO A 154 15.17 3.40 22.70
CA PRO A 154 14.66 2.25 21.98
C PRO A 154 14.59 1.02 22.89
N LEU A 155 13.50 0.26 22.80
CA LEU A 155 13.39 -1.04 23.48
C LEU A 155 14.37 -2.07 22.87
N PRO A 156 14.82 -3.07 23.63
CA PRO A 156 15.61 -4.18 23.09
C PRO A 156 14.88 -4.87 21.93
N VAL A 157 15.63 -5.24 20.88
CA VAL A 157 15.15 -5.89 19.64
C VAL A 157 14.18 -5.04 18.80
N ILE A 158 13.04 -4.63 19.35
CA ILE A 158 11.91 -3.97 18.65
C ILE A 158 12.18 -2.47 18.42
N GLY A 159 12.95 -1.82 19.30
CA GLY A 159 13.22 -0.40 19.25
C GLY A 159 11.99 0.45 19.61
N SER A 160 11.60 1.35 18.72
CA SER A 160 10.50 2.31 18.87
C SER A 160 9.29 1.97 17.99
N LEU A 161 9.23 0.77 17.38
CA LEU A 161 8.10 0.35 16.51
C LEU A 161 6.74 0.49 17.21
N LEU A 162 6.65 0.10 18.49
CA LEU A 162 5.40 0.18 19.27
C LEU A 162 4.90 1.62 19.47
N LYS A 163 5.77 2.63 19.31
CA LYS A 163 5.40 4.05 19.43
C LYS A 163 4.76 4.63 18.16
N LEU A 164 4.71 3.87 17.06
CA LEU A 164 4.14 4.36 15.79
C LEU A 164 2.63 4.14 15.67
N GLY A 165 2.09 3.05 16.23
CA GLY A 165 0.67 2.72 16.16
C GLY A 165 0.13 2.60 14.72
N GLY A 166 -1.20 2.66 14.57
CA GLY A 166 -1.87 2.53 13.27
C GLY A 166 -1.78 3.77 12.35
N LYS A 167 -1.27 4.91 12.83
CA LYS A 167 -1.14 6.16 12.07
C LYS A 167 0.28 6.74 12.26
N PRO A 168 1.33 6.10 11.70
CA PRO A 168 2.73 6.42 12.00
C PRO A 168 3.05 7.90 11.80
N HIS A 169 2.56 8.54 10.74
CA HIS A 169 2.79 9.96 10.46
C HIS A 169 2.29 10.90 11.57
N LYS A 170 1.19 10.55 12.29
CA LYS A 170 0.70 11.34 13.43
C LYS A 170 1.59 11.13 14.66
N SER A 171 1.90 9.88 14.97
CA SER A 171 2.77 9.52 16.10
C SER A 171 4.18 10.13 15.95
N LEU A 172 4.71 10.18 14.72
CA LEU A 172 5.95 10.88 14.40
C LEU A 172 5.86 12.39 14.62
N ALA A 173 4.73 13.03 14.28
CA ALA A 173 4.53 14.45 14.52
C ALA A 173 4.46 14.78 16.03
N GLU A 174 3.80 13.94 16.84
CA GLU A 174 3.79 14.12 18.30
C GLU A 174 5.17 13.89 18.93
N LEU A 175 5.90 12.85 18.49
CA LEU A 175 7.28 12.63 18.92
C LEU A 175 8.20 13.80 18.55
N ALA A 176 8.00 14.43 17.38
CA ALA A 176 8.78 15.60 16.97
C ALA A 176 8.52 16.85 17.82
N LYS A 177 7.36 16.97 18.49
CA LYS A 177 7.13 18.03 19.50
C LYS A 177 7.99 17.83 20.75
N LEU A 178 8.27 16.57 21.11
CA LEU A 178 9.04 16.20 22.30
C LEU A 178 10.56 16.19 22.06
N TYR A 179 11.00 15.65 20.93
CA TYR A 179 12.43 15.48 20.62
C TYR A 179 12.98 16.54 19.65
N GLY A 180 12.13 17.39 19.10
CA GLY A 180 12.51 18.50 18.23
C GLY A 180 12.42 18.19 16.72
N PRO A 181 12.83 19.16 15.88
CA PRO A 181 12.60 19.12 14.42
C PRO A 181 13.47 18.10 13.67
N ILE A 182 14.47 17.52 14.33
CA ILE A 182 15.25 16.39 13.86
C ILE A 182 15.39 15.38 15.00
N MET A 183 14.94 14.16 14.79
CA MET A 183 15.01 13.10 15.81
C MET A 183 15.44 11.76 15.22
N SER A 184 16.02 10.89 16.04
CA SER A 184 16.39 9.53 15.66
C SER A 184 15.45 8.49 16.27
N LEU A 185 15.15 7.46 15.48
CA LEU A 185 14.31 6.32 15.86
C LEU A 185 15.00 5.02 15.45
N LYS A 186 14.89 4.00 16.28
CA LYS A 186 15.29 2.64 15.92
C LYS A 186 14.04 1.82 15.62
N LEU A 187 13.86 1.37 14.39
CA LEU A 187 12.73 0.55 13.98
C LEU A 187 13.23 -0.89 13.76
N GLY A 188 13.07 -1.75 14.76
CA GLY A 188 13.74 -3.05 14.82
C GLY A 188 15.26 -2.90 14.78
N GLN A 189 15.87 -3.36 13.69
CA GLN A 189 17.31 -3.27 13.44
C GLN A 189 17.73 -2.01 12.65
N LYS A 190 16.79 -1.26 12.04
CA LYS A 190 17.10 -0.07 11.23
C LYS A 190 17.10 1.21 12.06
N THR A 191 18.06 2.10 11.82
CA THR A 191 18.05 3.48 12.34
C THR A 191 17.44 4.41 11.30
N VAL A 192 16.43 5.17 11.71
CA VAL A 192 15.69 6.15 10.92
C VAL A 192 15.87 7.52 11.54
N VAL A 193 16.10 8.55 10.72
CA VAL A 193 16.09 9.94 11.15
C VAL A 193 14.82 10.59 10.61
N VAL A 194 14.09 11.30 11.48
CA VAL A 194 12.84 11.96 11.13
C VAL A 194 13.06 13.46 11.13
N ILE A 195 12.57 14.12 10.09
CA ILE A 195 12.71 15.55 9.84
C ILE A 195 11.31 16.17 9.78
N SER A 196 11.07 17.14 10.67
CA SER A 196 9.74 17.75 10.85
C SER A 196 9.74 19.28 10.66
N SER A 197 10.86 19.87 10.21
CA SER A 197 10.98 21.31 9.91
C SER A 197 11.19 21.57 8.41
N PRO A 198 10.51 22.57 7.80
CA PRO A 198 10.73 22.98 6.42
C PRO A 198 12.17 23.41 6.11
N ALA A 199 12.86 24.05 7.07
CA ALA A 199 14.25 24.46 6.89
C ALA A 199 15.16 23.24 6.72
N LEU A 200 15.01 22.23 7.57
CA LEU A 200 15.80 20.98 7.49
C LEU A 200 15.40 20.12 6.29
N ALA A 201 14.11 20.11 5.91
CA ALA A 201 13.66 19.47 4.68
C ALA A 201 14.33 20.13 3.45
N ARG A 202 14.54 21.45 3.46
CA ARG A 202 15.28 22.17 2.41
C ARG A 202 16.76 21.80 2.37
N GLU A 203 17.42 21.71 3.52
CA GLU A 203 18.82 21.24 3.59
C GLU A 203 18.96 19.84 2.97
N VAL A 204 18.07 18.91 3.33
CA VAL A 204 18.16 17.50 2.92
C VAL A 204 17.67 17.23 1.49
N LEU A 205 16.57 17.86 1.05
CA LEU A 205 15.98 17.62 -0.28
C LEU A 205 16.47 18.55 -1.39
N GLN A 206 17.16 19.66 -1.07
CA GLN A 206 17.63 20.62 -2.08
C GLN A 206 19.14 20.89 -2.02
N LYS A 207 19.72 21.05 -0.82
CA LYS A 207 21.17 21.38 -0.70
C LYS A 207 22.08 20.15 -0.61
N GLN A 208 21.54 19.02 -0.14
CA GLN A 208 22.26 17.76 0.04
C GLN A 208 21.52 16.59 -0.65
N ASP A 209 20.71 16.91 -1.67
CA ASP A 209 19.81 15.99 -2.35
C ASP A 209 20.52 14.71 -2.84
N LEU A 210 21.69 14.83 -3.45
CA LEU A 210 22.49 13.70 -3.92
C LEU A 210 22.98 12.79 -2.78
N ALA A 211 23.27 13.34 -1.60
CA ALA A 211 23.69 12.54 -0.44
C ALA A 211 22.51 11.75 0.17
N PHE A 212 21.29 12.27 0.04
CA PHE A 212 20.05 11.65 0.54
C PHE A 212 19.19 11.00 -0.56
N SER A 213 19.67 10.92 -1.79
CA SER A 213 18.94 10.34 -2.92
C SER A 213 18.83 8.80 -2.88
N THR A 214 19.58 8.15 -1.99
CA THR A 214 19.57 6.70 -1.83
C THR A 214 18.29 6.22 -1.15
N ARG A 215 17.58 5.30 -1.78
CA ARG A 215 16.26 4.82 -1.34
C ARG A 215 16.37 3.56 -0.48
N SER A 216 15.61 3.51 0.61
CA SER A 216 15.43 2.30 1.41
C SER A 216 14.30 1.48 0.80
N VAL A 217 14.62 0.38 0.13
CA VAL A 217 13.65 -0.45 -0.59
C VAL A 217 12.98 -1.44 0.39
N PRO A 218 11.63 -1.50 0.44
CA PRO A 218 10.90 -2.56 1.14
C PRO A 218 11.14 -3.96 0.54
N ASN A 219 11.25 -4.98 1.38
CA ASN A 219 11.52 -6.38 1.03
C ASN A 219 10.54 -6.93 -0.02
N ALA A 220 9.27 -6.51 0.08
CA ALA A 220 8.23 -6.91 -0.86
C ALA A 220 8.55 -6.48 -2.31
N LEU A 221 9.11 -5.27 -2.48
CA LEU A 221 9.41 -4.65 -3.79
C LEU A 221 10.68 -5.20 -4.47
N HIS A 222 11.30 -6.23 -3.88
CA HIS A 222 12.26 -7.09 -4.59
C HIS A 222 11.58 -8.17 -5.45
N ALA A 223 10.26 -8.37 -5.32
CA ALA A 223 9.49 -9.22 -6.22
C ALA A 223 9.66 -8.77 -7.69
N HIS A 224 9.83 -9.74 -8.60
CA HIS A 224 10.14 -9.52 -10.03
C HIS A 224 11.32 -8.56 -10.27
N GLY A 225 12.23 -8.41 -9.29
CA GLY A 225 13.32 -7.44 -9.38
C GLY A 225 12.86 -5.99 -9.51
N HIS A 226 11.66 -5.63 -9.04
CA HIS A 226 11.08 -4.30 -9.25
C HIS A 226 11.98 -3.16 -8.75
N ASN A 227 12.73 -3.39 -7.67
CA ASN A 227 13.77 -2.50 -7.17
C ASN A 227 14.94 -2.19 -8.14
N LYS A 228 15.10 -2.96 -9.24
CA LYS A 228 16.17 -2.82 -10.24
C LYS A 228 15.72 -2.14 -11.54
N TYR A 229 14.42 -2.04 -11.79
CA TYR A 229 13.85 -1.48 -13.02
C TYR A 229 12.97 -0.24 -12.76
N SER A 230 12.42 -0.13 -11.55
CA SER A 230 11.50 0.94 -11.18
C SER A 230 12.21 2.26 -10.90
N VAL A 231 11.85 3.30 -11.64
CA VAL A 231 12.29 4.70 -11.41
C VAL A 231 11.95 5.23 -10.01
N ALA A 232 10.99 4.61 -9.31
CA ALA A 232 10.62 4.94 -7.95
C ALA A 232 11.62 4.41 -6.89
N TRP A 233 12.46 3.42 -7.24
CA TRP A 233 13.33 2.69 -6.30
C TRP A 233 14.80 2.64 -6.72
N LEU A 234 15.09 2.81 -8.01
CA LEU A 234 16.45 2.94 -8.53
C LEU A 234 17.24 4.07 -7.82
N PRO A 235 18.55 3.89 -7.57
CA PRO A 235 19.44 4.98 -7.18
C PRO A 235 19.61 5.96 -8.35
N VAL A 236 20.16 7.14 -8.06
CA VAL A 236 20.47 8.13 -9.12
C VAL A 236 21.63 7.61 -9.97
N SER A 237 21.28 7.10 -11.14
CA SER A 237 22.15 6.59 -12.21
C SER A 237 21.69 7.13 -13.56
N ASP A 238 22.44 6.89 -14.63
CA ASP A 238 22.04 7.34 -15.99
C ASP A 238 20.74 6.67 -16.44
N GLN A 239 20.60 5.38 -16.21
CA GLN A 239 19.35 4.62 -16.35
C GLN A 239 18.15 5.29 -15.63
N TRP A 240 18.34 5.74 -14.37
CA TRP A 240 17.29 6.49 -13.65
C TRP A 240 17.01 7.87 -14.27
N ARG A 241 18.05 8.58 -14.73
CA ARG A 241 17.92 9.87 -15.43
C ARG A 241 17.12 9.70 -16.73
N SER A 242 17.41 8.67 -17.51
CA SER A 242 16.74 8.39 -18.79
C SER A 242 15.28 8.00 -18.61
N LEU A 243 14.96 7.14 -17.63
CA LEU A 243 13.56 6.85 -17.25
C LEU A 243 12.82 8.11 -16.80
N ARG A 244 13.46 8.95 -15.97
CA ARG A 244 12.83 10.18 -15.47
C ARG A 244 12.70 11.26 -16.55
N LYS A 245 13.64 11.31 -17.51
CA LYS A 245 13.54 12.14 -18.72
C LYS A 245 12.35 11.71 -19.56
N ALA A 246 12.25 10.41 -19.88
CA ALA A 246 11.13 9.85 -20.65
C ALA A 246 9.77 10.12 -20.00
N LEU A 247 9.65 9.97 -18.67
CA LEU A 247 8.43 10.36 -17.94
C LEU A 247 8.12 11.86 -18.11
N ASN A 248 9.10 12.73 -17.86
CA ASN A 248 8.88 14.18 -17.82
C ASN A 248 8.62 14.77 -19.21
N SER A 249 9.21 14.24 -20.28
CA SER A 249 8.96 14.74 -21.64
C SER A 249 7.68 14.19 -22.26
N ASN A 250 7.27 12.96 -21.91
CA ASN A 250 6.28 12.22 -22.69
C ASN A 250 4.99 11.90 -21.94
N ILE A 251 5.01 11.82 -20.60
CA ILE A 251 3.80 11.61 -19.79
C ILE A 251 3.40 12.91 -19.07
N PHE A 252 4.36 13.58 -18.43
CA PHE A 252 4.11 14.72 -17.53
C PHE A 252 4.49 16.09 -18.11
N SER A 253 4.72 16.19 -19.43
CA SER A 253 4.95 17.48 -20.08
C SER A 253 3.64 18.24 -20.29
N GLY A 254 3.69 19.57 -20.22
CA GLY A 254 2.51 20.43 -20.42
C GLY A 254 1.74 20.07 -21.69
N ASN A 255 2.43 19.99 -22.83
CA ASN A 255 1.83 19.63 -24.12
C ASN A 255 1.08 18.28 -24.11
N ARG A 256 1.58 17.25 -23.39
CA ARG A 256 0.93 15.94 -23.30
C ARG A 256 -0.25 15.96 -22.31
N ILE A 257 -0.15 16.75 -21.26
CA ILE A 257 -1.27 17.04 -20.34
C ILE A 257 -2.37 17.82 -21.08
N ASP A 258 -2.04 18.80 -21.90
CA ASP A 258 -3.01 19.59 -22.67
C ASP A 258 -3.65 18.75 -23.78
N ALA A 259 -2.87 17.96 -24.53
CA ALA A 259 -3.39 17.04 -25.54
C ALA A 259 -4.39 16.01 -24.96
N SER A 260 -4.23 15.61 -23.71
CA SER A 260 -5.14 14.69 -23.00
C SER A 260 -6.31 15.41 -22.28
N GLN A 261 -6.49 16.72 -22.47
CA GLN A 261 -7.61 17.48 -21.88
C GLN A 261 -8.98 16.91 -22.28
N ASN A 262 -9.20 16.68 -23.58
CA ASN A 262 -10.48 16.17 -24.09
C ASN A 262 -10.85 14.81 -23.47
N LEU A 263 -9.86 13.92 -23.36
CA LEU A 263 -10.00 12.63 -22.67
C LEU A 263 -10.40 12.82 -21.19
N ARG A 264 -9.71 13.70 -20.45
CA ARG A 264 -10.06 13.98 -19.05
C ARG A 264 -11.48 14.52 -18.92
N CYS A 265 -11.88 15.47 -19.76
CA CYS A 265 -13.23 16.01 -19.78
C CYS A 265 -14.28 14.90 -20.04
N GLN A 266 -14.05 14.00 -20.99
CA GLN A 266 -14.93 12.85 -21.24
C GLN A 266 -15.02 11.90 -20.03
N LYS A 267 -13.89 11.58 -19.38
CA LYS A 267 -13.90 10.69 -18.19
C LYS A 267 -14.56 11.34 -16.96
N VAL A 268 -14.45 12.66 -16.81
CA VAL A 268 -15.18 13.41 -15.77
C VAL A 268 -16.67 13.49 -16.09
N GLN A 269 -17.05 13.70 -17.35
CA GLN A 269 -18.45 13.69 -17.78
C GLN A 269 -19.13 12.34 -17.49
N GLY A 270 -18.48 11.21 -17.82
CA GLY A 270 -18.99 9.88 -17.47
C GLY A 270 -19.10 9.63 -15.95
N LEU A 271 -18.23 10.25 -15.13
CA LEU A 271 -18.35 10.22 -13.68
C LEU A 271 -19.57 11.03 -13.19
N ILE A 272 -19.82 12.20 -13.77
CA ILE A 272 -21.02 13.02 -13.47
C ILE A 272 -22.29 12.26 -13.85
N GLU A 273 -22.32 11.59 -15.00
CA GLU A 273 -23.46 10.77 -15.45
C GLU A 273 -23.73 9.58 -14.53
N TYR A 274 -22.66 8.90 -14.07
CA TYR A 274 -22.76 7.82 -13.08
C TYR A 274 -23.32 8.33 -11.74
N VAL A 275 -22.80 9.44 -11.20
CA VAL A 275 -23.33 10.04 -9.96
C VAL A 275 -24.78 10.49 -10.14
N GLY A 276 -25.12 11.08 -11.29
CA GLY A 276 -26.49 11.47 -11.64
C GLY A 276 -27.44 10.27 -11.75
N LYS A 277 -26.97 9.12 -12.23
CA LYS A 277 -27.74 7.86 -12.22
C LYS A 277 -28.00 7.39 -10.79
N CYS A 278 -26.96 7.26 -9.96
CA CYS A 278 -27.11 6.86 -8.57
C CYS A 278 -28.03 7.81 -7.77
N CYS A 279 -27.98 9.11 -8.04
CA CYS A 279 -28.89 10.10 -7.46
C CYS A 279 -30.36 9.84 -7.83
N ARG A 280 -30.66 9.50 -9.09
CA ARG A 280 -32.03 9.16 -9.53
C ARG A 280 -32.53 7.84 -8.93
N GLU A 281 -31.62 6.90 -8.68
CA GLU A 281 -31.92 5.58 -8.12
C GLU A 281 -31.91 5.56 -6.58
N GLY A 282 -31.56 6.67 -5.92
CA GLY A 282 -31.44 6.76 -4.45
C GLY A 282 -30.26 5.96 -3.87
N VAL A 283 -29.28 5.60 -4.69
CA VAL A 283 -28.15 4.72 -4.32
C VAL A 283 -26.95 5.53 -3.84
N ALA A 284 -26.36 5.14 -2.70
CA ALA A 284 -25.14 5.77 -2.19
C ALA A 284 -23.92 5.49 -3.09
N VAL A 285 -23.12 6.53 -3.33
CA VAL A 285 -21.91 6.44 -4.17
C VAL A 285 -20.65 6.32 -3.32
N ASP A 286 -19.86 5.27 -3.54
CA ASP A 286 -18.48 5.19 -3.06
C ASP A 286 -17.58 6.10 -3.93
N ILE A 287 -17.37 7.33 -3.46
CA ILE A 287 -16.52 8.34 -4.11
C ILE A 287 -15.08 7.85 -4.26
N GLY A 288 -14.54 7.08 -3.31
CA GLY A 288 -13.18 6.56 -3.37
C GLY A 288 -13.01 5.55 -4.51
N SER A 289 -13.94 4.59 -4.61
CA SER A 289 -14.00 3.62 -5.71
C SER A 289 -14.29 4.28 -7.06
N ALA A 290 -15.19 5.26 -7.10
CA ALA A 290 -15.51 6.00 -8.32
C ALA A 290 -14.30 6.81 -8.83
N ALA A 291 -13.70 7.64 -7.98
CA ALA A 291 -12.54 8.45 -8.35
C ALA A 291 -11.30 7.59 -8.68
N PHE A 292 -11.10 6.45 -8.01
CA PHE A 292 -10.05 5.49 -8.38
C PHE A 292 -10.28 4.91 -9.78
N LYS A 293 -11.50 4.49 -10.14
CA LYS A 293 -11.83 4.01 -11.50
C LYS A 293 -11.59 5.09 -12.56
N THR A 294 -12.11 6.31 -12.34
CA THR A 294 -11.91 7.44 -13.26
C THR A 294 -10.42 7.78 -13.42
N SER A 295 -9.65 7.79 -12.33
CA SER A 295 -8.20 8.04 -12.38
C SER A 295 -7.47 6.94 -13.16
N LEU A 296 -7.79 5.67 -12.91
CA LEU A 296 -7.21 4.54 -13.62
C LEU A 296 -7.51 4.62 -15.13
N ASN A 297 -8.72 5.01 -15.51
CA ASN A 297 -9.12 5.18 -16.93
C ASN A 297 -8.36 6.30 -17.63
N VAL A 298 -8.19 7.45 -16.98
CA VAL A 298 -7.40 8.56 -17.53
C VAL A 298 -5.95 8.11 -17.76
N ILE A 299 -5.34 7.45 -16.77
CA ILE A 299 -3.94 7.01 -16.85
C ILE A 299 -3.77 5.86 -17.86
N SER A 300 -4.63 4.84 -17.82
CA SER A 300 -4.54 3.69 -18.73
C SER A 300 -4.76 4.08 -20.18
N ASN A 301 -5.69 5.01 -20.45
CA ASN A 301 -5.91 5.49 -21.80
C ASN A 301 -4.77 6.40 -22.28
N THR A 302 -4.19 7.21 -21.38
CA THR A 302 -2.97 7.97 -21.70
C THR A 302 -1.77 7.06 -22.02
N ILE A 303 -1.64 5.91 -21.34
CA ILE A 303 -0.49 5.01 -21.52
C ILE A 303 -0.67 4.06 -22.71
N PHE A 304 -1.81 3.39 -22.80
CA PHE A 304 -2.06 2.27 -23.72
C PHE A 304 -3.14 2.55 -24.77
N SER A 305 -3.79 3.72 -24.75
CA SER A 305 -5.00 4.02 -25.54
C SER A 305 -6.22 3.14 -25.22
N ILE A 306 -6.25 2.47 -24.06
CA ILE A 306 -7.30 1.52 -23.64
C ILE A 306 -8.02 2.00 -22.36
N ASP A 307 -9.33 1.75 -22.28
CA ASP A 307 -10.16 2.11 -21.12
C ASP A 307 -10.21 0.97 -20.07
N MET A 308 -9.29 1.00 -19.09
CA MET A 308 -9.08 -0.10 -18.14
C MET A 308 -9.97 -0.05 -16.87
N ALA A 309 -11.21 0.42 -17.00
CA ALA A 309 -12.28 0.17 -16.01
C ALA A 309 -13.67 0.12 -16.64
N ASP A 310 -13.79 -0.13 -17.95
CA ASP A 310 -15.07 -0.52 -18.56
C ASP A 310 -15.58 -1.83 -17.90
N PRO A 311 -16.79 -1.85 -17.32
CA PRO A 311 -17.33 -3.03 -16.65
C PRO A 311 -17.74 -4.18 -17.60
N THR A 312 -17.69 -3.99 -18.91
CA THR A 312 -18.09 -5.01 -19.91
C THR A 312 -17.03 -6.08 -20.18
N GLN A 313 -15.76 -5.85 -19.81
CA GLN A 313 -14.67 -6.80 -20.02
C GLN A 313 -14.13 -7.34 -18.68
N ASP A 314 -14.06 -8.67 -18.54
CA ASP A 314 -13.62 -9.29 -17.28
C ASP A 314 -12.10 -9.17 -17.05
N SER A 315 -11.30 -9.14 -18.11
CA SER A 315 -9.86 -8.82 -18.09
C SER A 315 -9.59 -7.46 -17.42
N VAL A 316 -10.46 -6.49 -17.67
CA VAL A 316 -10.38 -5.12 -17.14
C VAL A 316 -10.73 -5.08 -15.64
N LYS A 317 -11.74 -5.85 -15.21
CA LYS A 317 -12.06 -6.01 -13.77
C LYS A 317 -10.92 -6.67 -13.01
N GLN A 318 -10.30 -7.72 -13.58
CA GLN A 318 -9.14 -8.40 -13.01
C GLN A 318 -7.96 -7.45 -12.87
N PHE A 319 -7.62 -6.69 -13.91
CA PHE A 319 -6.53 -5.71 -13.86
C PHE A 319 -6.72 -4.66 -12.75
N ARG A 320 -7.91 -4.07 -12.64
CA ARG A 320 -8.25 -3.13 -11.56
C ARG A 320 -8.07 -3.76 -10.17
N HIS A 321 -8.42 -5.04 -10.02
CA HIS A 321 -8.22 -5.78 -8.77
C HIS A 321 -6.73 -5.97 -8.47
N LEU A 322 -5.91 -6.33 -9.47
CA LEU A 322 -4.46 -6.51 -9.32
C LEU A 322 -3.76 -5.22 -8.85
N ILE A 323 -4.03 -4.09 -9.50
CA ILE A 323 -3.47 -2.78 -9.09
C ILE A 323 -3.89 -2.44 -7.65
N TRP A 324 -5.13 -2.72 -7.26
CA TRP A 324 -5.59 -2.53 -5.88
C TRP A 324 -4.85 -3.44 -4.88
N GLN A 325 -4.70 -4.73 -5.17
CA GLN A 325 -3.98 -5.65 -4.28
C GLN A 325 -2.50 -5.31 -4.17
N ILE A 326 -1.87 -4.84 -5.25
CA ILE A 326 -0.49 -4.35 -5.23
C ILE A 326 -0.34 -3.19 -4.23
N MET A 327 -1.25 -2.20 -4.27
CA MET A 327 -1.23 -1.10 -3.29
C MET A 327 -1.42 -1.60 -1.86
N VAL A 328 -2.38 -2.52 -1.64
CA VAL A 328 -2.69 -3.07 -0.32
C VAL A 328 -1.51 -3.86 0.26
N GLU A 329 -0.83 -4.70 -0.54
CA GLU A 329 0.36 -5.43 -0.09
C GLU A 329 1.58 -4.53 0.07
N ALA A 330 1.81 -3.57 -0.83
CA ALA A 330 2.94 -2.62 -0.72
C ALA A 330 2.78 -1.63 0.46
N GLY A 331 1.55 -1.34 0.88
CA GLY A 331 1.25 -0.48 2.03
C GLY A 331 1.26 -1.19 3.39
N LYS A 332 1.28 -2.53 3.43
CA LYS A 332 1.29 -3.30 4.69
C LYS A 332 2.67 -3.18 5.39
N PRO A 333 2.71 -2.98 6.71
CA PRO A 333 3.96 -3.01 7.46
C PRO A 333 4.54 -4.44 7.44
N ASN A 334 5.75 -4.58 6.90
CA ASN A 334 6.43 -5.86 6.77
C ASN A 334 7.57 -5.99 7.80
N LEU A 335 7.53 -7.02 8.64
CA LEU A 335 8.56 -7.34 9.63
C LEU A 335 9.93 -7.60 8.98
N ALA A 336 9.96 -8.09 7.74
CA ALA A 336 11.20 -8.22 6.97
C ALA A 336 11.90 -6.88 6.71
N ASP A 337 11.17 -5.76 6.72
CA ASP A 337 11.77 -4.43 6.55
C ASP A 337 12.51 -3.95 7.79
N TYR A 338 12.16 -4.48 8.97
CA TYR A 338 12.75 -4.09 10.25
C TYR A 338 13.74 -5.12 10.79
N PHE A 339 13.61 -6.39 10.39
CA PHE A 339 14.43 -7.50 10.86
C PHE A 339 15.02 -8.28 9.68
N SER A 340 16.31 -8.05 9.41
CA SER A 340 17.02 -8.62 8.25
C SER A 340 16.95 -10.15 8.16
N ILE A 341 16.93 -10.84 9.30
CA ILE A 341 16.82 -12.30 9.38
C ILE A 341 15.48 -12.84 8.85
N LEU A 342 14.41 -12.05 8.90
CA LEU A 342 13.08 -12.44 8.43
C LEU A 342 12.89 -12.25 6.91
N ALA A 343 13.80 -11.53 6.24
CA ALA A 343 13.66 -11.19 4.82
C ALA A 343 13.64 -12.42 3.90
N LYS A 344 14.37 -13.48 4.26
CA LYS A 344 14.42 -14.74 3.51
C LYS A 344 13.12 -15.56 3.62
N ILE A 345 12.54 -15.62 4.83
CA ILE A 345 11.38 -16.49 5.11
C ILE A 345 10.02 -15.85 4.77
N ASP A 346 9.95 -14.52 4.63
CA ASP A 346 8.71 -13.75 4.35
C ASP A 346 7.52 -14.17 5.25
N PRO A 347 7.62 -13.95 6.58
CA PRO A 347 6.71 -14.57 7.55
C PRO A 347 5.25 -14.10 7.44
N GLN A 348 5.01 -12.94 6.81
CA GLN A 348 3.66 -12.42 6.53
C GLN A 348 3.18 -12.75 5.10
N GLY A 349 3.99 -13.45 4.29
CA GLY A 349 3.71 -13.78 2.89
C GLY A 349 3.52 -12.58 1.96
N ILE A 350 3.96 -11.38 2.37
CA ILE A 350 3.72 -10.13 1.63
C ILE A 350 4.53 -10.14 0.33
N ARG A 351 5.80 -10.55 0.39
CA ARG A 351 6.65 -10.64 -0.81
C ARG A 351 6.12 -11.71 -1.78
N ARG A 352 5.62 -12.85 -1.27
CA ARG A 352 4.99 -13.90 -2.09
C ARG A 352 3.71 -13.41 -2.77
N ARG A 353 2.76 -12.81 -2.03
CA ARG A 353 1.51 -12.29 -2.62
C ARG A 353 1.80 -11.17 -3.62
N LEU A 354 2.70 -10.23 -3.29
CA LEU A 354 3.06 -9.16 -4.20
C LEU A 354 3.75 -9.68 -5.47
N ALA A 355 4.53 -10.76 -5.40
CA ALA A 355 5.08 -11.42 -6.58
C ALA A 355 3.99 -11.96 -7.50
N ASN A 356 2.99 -12.67 -6.98
CA ASN A 356 1.87 -13.16 -7.80
C ASN A 356 1.16 -12.01 -8.53
N HIS A 357 0.78 -10.95 -7.81
CA HIS A 357 0.11 -9.80 -8.43
C HIS A 357 1.00 -9.06 -9.45
N PHE A 358 2.32 -8.99 -9.22
CA PHE A 358 3.28 -8.47 -10.20
C PHE A 358 3.36 -9.35 -11.44
N GLY A 359 3.40 -10.67 -11.29
CA GLY A 359 3.39 -11.62 -12.40
C GLY A 359 2.20 -11.41 -13.34
N GLU A 360 0.97 -11.51 -12.81
CA GLU A 360 -0.26 -11.31 -13.59
C GLU A 360 -0.32 -9.92 -14.25
N THR A 361 0.19 -8.89 -13.56
CA THR A 361 0.22 -7.51 -14.08
C THR A 361 1.24 -7.34 -15.22
N PHE A 362 2.44 -7.91 -15.09
CA PHE A 362 3.47 -7.85 -16.14
C PHE A 362 3.15 -8.74 -17.32
N GLU A 363 2.47 -9.88 -17.13
CA GLU A 363 1.90 -10.66 -18.24
C GLU A 363 0.89 -9.85 -19.06
N LEU A 364 0.03 -9.05 -18.42
CA LEU A 364 -0.89 -8.16 -19.13
C LEU A 364 -0.14 -7.07 -19.89
N PHE A 365 0.80 -6.36 -19.24
CA PHE A 365 1.59 -5.32 -19.93
C PHE A 365 2.41 -5.90 -21.08
N GLY A 366 2.93 -7.12 -20.91
CA GLY A 366 3.61 -7.86 -21.97
C GLY A 366 2.73 -8.03 -23.20
N ARG A 367 1.53 -8.59 -23.03
CA ARG A 367 0.55 -8.75 -24.13
C ARG A 367 0.25 -7.42 -24.83
N LEU A 368 0.02 -6.35 -24.07
CA LEU A 368 -0.26 -5.02 -24.64
C LEU A 368 0.93 -4.43 -25.42
N ILE A 369 2.16 -4.69 -24.97
CA ILE A 369 3.38 -4.30 -25.70
C ILE A 369 3.53 -5.14 -26.98
N ASP A 370 3.25 -6.44 -26.93
CA ASP A 370 3.34 -7.34 -28.09
C ASP A 370 2.29 -6.99 -29.16
N GLU A 371 1.03 -6.78 -28.76
CA GLU A 371 -0.02 -6.26 -29.64
C GLU A 371 0.39 -4.94 -30.30
N ARG A 372 1.05 -4.03 -29.55
CA ARG A 372 1.54 -2.77 -30.12
C ARG A 372 2.68 -2.97 -31.11
N LEU A 373 3.61 -3.87 -30.82
CA LEU A 373 4.72 -4.21 -31.73
C LEU A 373 4.21 -4.84 -33.04
N GLU A 374 3.18 -5.68 -33.00
CA GLU A 374 2.53 -6.19 -34.22
C GLU A 374 1.80 -5.09 -35.01
N LEU A 375 1.06 -4.21 -34.34
CA LEU A 375 0.41 -3.07 -35.01
C LEU A 375 1.44 -2.14 -35.70
N ARG A 376 2.61 -1.93 -35.09
CA ARG A 376 3.74 -1.20 -35.71
C ARG A 376 4.28 -1.90 -36.96
N ARG A 377 4.48 -3.22 -36.89
CA ARG A 377 4.94 -4.06 -38.02
C ARG A 377 3.97 -3.99 -39.20
N LEU A 378 2.67 -4.17 -38.93
CA LEU A 378 1.61 -4.12 -39.94
C LEU A 378 1.48 -2.74 -40.59
N ARG A 379 1.56 -1.65 -39.79
CA ARG A 379 1.46 -0.26 -40.28
C ARG A 379 2.77 0.27 -40.89
N LYS A 380 3.89 -0.44 -40.72
CA LYS A 380 5.26 0.02 -41.06
C LYS A 380 5.56 1.44 -40.54
N SER A 381 5.12 1.75 -39.33
CA SER A 381 5.17 3.10 -38.76
C SER A 381 5.54 3.09 -37.27
N ARG A 382 6.41 4.04 -36.88
CA ARG A 382 6.81 4.33 -35.49
C ARG A 382 6.06 5.55 -34.90
N ALA A 383 4.89 5.90 -35.44
CA ALA A 383 4.10 7.04 -35.00
C ALA A 383 3.83 7.02 -33.48
N GLU A 384 4.01 8.15 -32.81
CA GLU A 384 3.86 8.30 -31.35
C GLU A 384 2.41 8.52 -30.93
N ASN A 385 1.58 7.46 -31.01
CA ASN A 385 0.16 7.57 -30.69
C ASN A 385 -0.08 7.70 -29.17
N ASP A 386 0.68 6.99 -28.35
CA ASP A 386 0.65 7.07 -26.88
C ASP A 386 2.01 6.82 -26.24
N VAL A 387 2.03 6.72 -24.90
CA VAL A 387 3.26 6.56 -24.10
C VAL A 387 4.01 5.26 -24.44
N ILE A 388 3.31 4.14 -24.66
CA ILE A 388 3.98 2.88 -25.04
C ILE A 388 4.74 3.06 -26.36
N ASP A 389 4.12 3.71 -27.35
CA ASP A 389 4.81 3.98 -28.61
C ASP A 389 6.10 4.80 -28.43
N ILE A 390 6.08 5.79 -27.55
CA ILE A 390 7.25 6.63 -27.28
C ILE A 390 8.34 5.86 -26.51
N LEU A 391 7.94 5.06 -25.51
CA LEU A 391 8.87 4.23 -24.73
C LEU A 391 9.53 3.14 -25.58
N LEU A 392 8.81 2.56 -26.54
CA LEU A 392 9.36 1.64 -27.53
C LEU A 392 10.35 2.35 -28.47
N ASN A 393 10.04 3.55 -28.97
CA ASN A 393 10.99 4.32 -29.79
C ASN A 393 12.29 4.61 -29.02
N ILE A 394 12.20 5.08 -27.76
CA ILE A 394 13.38 5.32 -26.91
C ILE A 394 14.18 4.02 -26.67
N SER A 395 13.49 2.89 -26.48
CA SER A 395 14.12 1.59 -26.31
C SER A 395 14.88 1.14 -27.55
N GLU A 396 14.27 1.27 -28.72
CA GLU A 396 14.86 0.91 -30.02
C GLU A 396 16.02 1.84 -30.43
N ASP A 397 15.97 3.14 -30.09
CA ASP A 397 16.96 4.13 -30.51
C ASP A 397 18.17 4.25 -29.56
N SER A 398 18.00 3.98 -28.24
CA SER A 398 19.06 4.15 -27.23
C SER A 398 19.56 2.85 -26.59
N GLY A 399 18.74 1.80 -26.53
CA GLY A 399 19.01 0.58 -25.76
C GLY A 399 19.07 0.75 -24.22
N GLU A 400 19.06 1.97 -23.69
CA GLU A 400 19.13 2.26 -22.25
C GLU A 400 17.87 1.81 -21.49
N ILE A 401 16.72 1.90 -22.17
CA ILE A 401 15.43 1.39 -21.73
C ILE A 401 15.18 0.08 -22.49
N ASN A 402 14.73 -0.95 -21.79
CA ASN A 402 14.32 -2.23 -22.38
C ASN A 402 12.92 -2.61 -21.88
N ARG A 403 12.35 -3.71 -22.38
CA ARG A 403 10.98 -4.15 -22.05
C ARG A 403 10.67 -4.16 -20.54
N ASN A 404 11.54 -4.73 -19.71
CA ASN A 404 11.33 -4.77 -18.25
C ASN A 404 11.22 -3.36 -17.65
N HIS A 405 11.97 -2.40 -18.18
CA HIS A 405 11.81 -1.00 -17.75
C HIS A 405 10.46 -0.43 -18.15
N ILE A 406 9.97 -0.71 -19.36
CA ILE A 406 8.67 -0.25 -19.86
C ILE A 406 7.55 -0.82 -18.98
N GLU A 407 7.53 -2.14 -18.75
CA GLU A 407 6.56 -2.83 -17.90
C GLU A 407 6.55 -2.28 -16.46
N HIS A 408 7.73 -2.12 -15.86
CA HIS A 408 7.86 -1.58 -14.50
C HIS A 408 7.53 -0.07 -14.42
N LEU A 409 7.76 0.69 -15.49
CA LEU A 409 7.38 2.10 -15.57
C LEU A 409 5.86 2.27 -15.68
N CYS A 410 5.20 1.41 -16.46
CA CYS A 410 3.74 1.35 -16.55
C CYS A 410 3.14 1.07 -15.16
N LEU A 411 3.67 0.09 -14.44
CA LEU A 411 3.24 -0.19 -13.07
C LEU A 411 3.37 1.02 -12.15
N VAL A 412 4.49 1.75 -12.21
CA VAL A 412 4.71 2.96 -11.40
C VAL A 412 3.72 4.07 -11.74
N CYS A 413 3.29 4.19 -13.00
CA CYS A 413 2.33 5.21 -13.41
C CYS A 413 0.87 4.83 -13.05
N LEU A 414 0.53 3.54 -13.11
CA LEU A 414 -0.82 3.02 -12.87
C LEU A 414 -1.14 2.77 -11.39
N LEU A 415 -0.12 2.57 -10.56
CA LEU A 415 -0.28 2.72 -9.12
C LEU A 415 -0.59 4.20 -8.86
N PRO A 416 -1.79 4.55 -8.40
CA PRO A 416 -2.08 5.94 -8.10
C PRO A 416 -1.09 6.39 -7.03
N PHE A 417 -0.63 7.63 -7.16
CA PHE A 417 -0.11 8.34 -6.00
C PHE A 417 -1.13 8.17 -4.86
N PRO A 418 -0.69 7.90 -3.63
CA PRO A 418 -1.61 7.61 -2.52
C PRO A 418 -2.71 8.67 -2.44
N PRO A 419 -3.89 8.37 -1.89
CA PRO A 419 -5.08 9.21 -1.96
C PRO A 419 -4.93 10.62 -1.34
N SER A 420 -3.74 11.04 -0.91
CA SER A 420 -3.34 12.45 -0.88
C SER A 420 -3.79 13.29 -2.09
N SER A 421 -3.89 12.76 -3.31
CA SER A 421 -4.46 13.50 -4.47
C SER A 421 -6.00 13.43 -4.58
N LEU A 422 -6.65 12.52 -3.85
CA LEU A 422 -8.11 12.34 -3.77
C LEU A 422 -8.73 12.92 -2.48
N ILE A 423 -7.89 13.29 -1.51
CA ILE A 423 -8.24 13.91 -0.24
C ILE A 423 -7.97 15.43 -0.30
N THR A 424 -7.29 15.92 -1.35
CA THR A 424 -7.08 17.35 -1.61
C THR A 424 -7.99 17.86 -2.74
N SER A 425 -9.27 17.98 -2.44
CA SER A 425 -10.20 18.91 -3.10
C SER A 425 -11.23 19.39 -2.07
#